data_AF-A0A7W5Y8N6-F1
#
_entry.id   AF-A0A7W5Y8N6-F1
#
_cell.length_a   1.000
_cell.length_b   1.000
_cell.length_c   1.000
_cell.angle_alpha   90.00
_cell.angle_beta   90.00
_cell.angle_gamma   90.00
#
_symmetry.space_group_name_H-M   'P 1'
#
loop_
_entity.id
_entity.type
_entity.pdbx_description
1 polymer ?
#
loop_
_entity_poly.entity_id
_entity_poly.type
_entity_poly.pdbx_seq_one_letter_code
_entity_poly.pdbx_strand_id
1 'polypeptide(L)'
;MTAEMTTVTPCAHCGAPIEQRKGRGRPRAYCADTDCQAAAKRERELRRATPGLEGSLARAEQLYERMETGLAAAIEPLARALTQELSPAGVEAKLSAVQAEAHTRVAIARTEREQAFEQVRLAREAAEHARKQTVEMRQVAEEAQADRDTALRDAETAREQALAALREAATTERVAKQAAAEAERRAGVAERARDQAVRELSERVEAAEAQAEEARAQAVQAEERGRARAEQAREEVERAAAEAEQAVRQAREEADRAVTSALEERDAARTAAAQAGEARERAEREVAAAQARATAAEAERDRALERAEAAEARAAQVGETSARLAAESEARVAAAERERDRAAARVRELEGLAAGESSLVEERDRLRLESQLDRARLEDLRTELEAVRAEAAQLRERAVKAELRAASKGD
;
A
#
# COMPACT_ATOMS: atom_id res chain seq x y z
N MET A 1 -49.62 -67.51 -4.88
CA MET A 1 -50.38 -68.74 -4.54
C MET A 1 -49.38 -69.87 -4.32
N THR A 2 -48.84 -69.98 -3.10
CA THR A 2 -47.91 -71.04 -2.72
C THR A 2 -48.71 -72.22 -2.19
N ALA A 3 -48.67 -73.34 -2.91
CA ALA A 3 -49.30 -74.59 -2.50
C ALA A 3 -48.76 -75.02 -1.12
N GLU A 4 -49.63 -75.05 -0.11
CA GLU A 4 -49.31 -75.53 1.22
C GLU A 4 -49.07 -77.04 1.19
N MET A 5 -47.80 -77.46 1.07
CA MET A 5 -47.43 -78.86 1.25
C MET A 5 -47.50 -79.22 2.75
N THR A 6 -48.60 -79.80 3.20
CA THR A 6 -48.74 -80.42 4.53
C THR A 6 -47.87 -81.68 4.57
N THR A 7 -46.86 -81.70 5.43
CA THR A 7 -46.04 -82.89 5.65
C THR A 7 -46.82 -83.84 6.56
N VAL A 8 -47.19 -85.01 6.04
CA VAL A 8 -47.86 -86.06 6.79
C VAL A 8 -46.80 -86.97 7.41
N THR A 9 -46.81 -87.16 8.72
CA THR A 9 -45.88 -88.07 9.43
C THR A 9 -46.67 -89.19 10.09
N PRO A 10 -46.22 -90.46 10.01
CA PRO A 10 -46.92 -91.53 10.68
C PRO A 10 -46.84 -91.40 12.21
N CYS A 11 -47.90 -91.81 12.90
CA CYS A 11 -47.95 -91.88 14.36
C CYS A 11 -46.95 -92.92 14.88
N ALA A 12 -46.13 -92.51 15.85
CA ALA A 12 -45.08 -93.35 16.41
C ALA A 12 -45.59 -94.57 17.22
N HIS A 13 -46.91 -94.71 17.41
CA HIS A 13 -47.52 -95.86 18.10
C HIS A 13 -48.38 -96.73 17.18
N CYS A 14 -49.32 -96.14 16.43
CA CYS A 14 -50.27 -96.88 15.59
C CYS A 14 -50.06 -96.71 14.07
N GLY A 15 -49.09 -95.90 13.64
CA GLY A 15 -48.81 -95.64 12.23
C GLY A 15 -49.79 -94.72 11.50
N ALA A 16 -50.88 -94.28 12.14
CA ALA A 16 -51.88 -93.39 11.53
C ALA A 16 -51.25 -92.07 11.01
N PRO A 17 -51.69 -91.54 9.86
CA PRO A 17 -51.14 -90.30 9.31
C PRO A 17 -51.47 -89.12 10.23
N ILE A 18 -50.43 -88.37 10.63
CA ILE A 18 -50.55 -87.13 11.41
C ILE A 18 -50.23 -85.96 10.50
N GLU A 19 -51.19 -85.04 10.37
CA GLU A 19 -50.95 -83.77 9.71
C GLU A 19 -50.09 -82.87 10.60
N GLN A 20 -48.87 -82.57 10.16
CA GLN A 20 -48.01 -81.63 10.86
C GLN A 20 -48.42 -80.19 10.53
N ARG A 21 -48.66 -79.38 11.56
CA ARG A 21 -48.82 -77.94 11.41
C ARG A 21 -47.45 -77.30 11.17
N LYS A 22 -47.29 -76.52 10.10
CA LYS A 22 -46.09 -75.69 9.90
C LYS A 22 -46.10 -74.54 10.92
N GLY A 23 -45.21 -74.58 11.90
CA GLY A 23 -45.09 -73.54 12.94
C GLY A 23 -43.92 -73.79 13.91
N ARG A 24 -43.61 -72.82 14.78
CA ARG A 24 -42.61 -73.00 15.84
C ARG A 24 -43.17 -73.92 16.92
N GLY A 25 -42.63 -75.13 17.02
CA GLY A 25 -43.01 -76.11 18.04
C GLY A 25 -42.45 -77.50 17.74
N ARG A 26 -42.46 -78.39 18.74
CA ARG A 26 -42.07 -79.79 18.54
C ARG A 26 -43.10 -80.49 17.64
N PRO A 27 -42.69 -81.15 16.55
CA PRO A 27 -43.60 -81.92 15.70
C PRO A 27 -44.43 -82.92 16.52
N ARG A 28 -45.68 -83.12 16.13
CA ARG A 28 -46.59 -84.06 16.81
C ARG A 28 -46.17 -85.48 16.45
N ALA A 29 -45.72 -86.25 17.45
CA ALA A 29 -45.30 -87.64 17.26
C ALA A 29 -46.45 -88.66 17.37
N TYR A 30 -47.59 -88.25 17.92
CA TYR A 30 -48.75 -89.12 18.18
C TYR A 30 -50.04 -88.48 17.66
N CYS A 31 -50.97 -89.32 17.16
CA CYS A 31 -52.28 -88.87 16.72
C CYS A 31 -53.17 -88.47 17.92
N ALA A 32 -54.10 -87.56 17.67
CA ALA A 32 -55.00 -87.05 18.72
C ALA A 32 -56.15 -88.01 19.04
N ASP A 33 -56.51 -88.89 18.10
CA ASP A 33 -57.80 -89.58 18.12
C ASP A 33 -57.86 -90.82 19.04
N THR A 34 -56.73 -91.36 19.52
CA THR A 34 -56.70 -92.70 20.16
C THR A 34 -55.84 -92.81 21.43
N ASP A 35 -55.60 -91.72 22.17
CA ASP A 35 -54.75 -91.74 23.38
C ASP A 35 -53.38 -92.42 23.16
N CYS A 36 -52.90 -92.45 21.92
CA CYS A 36 -51.69 -93.16 21.51
C CYS A 36 -50.46 -92.68 22.29
N GLN A 37 -50.43 -91.41 22.69
CA GLN A 37 -49.40 -90.87 23.56
C GLN A 37 -49.41 -91.50 24.96
N ALA A 38 -50.60 -91.67 25.55
CA ALA A 38 -50.77 -92.28 26.86
C ALA A 38 -50.50 -93.80 26.81
N ALA A 39 -50.95 -94.48 25.76
CA ALA A 39 -50.65 -95.89 25.51
C ALA A 39 -49.14 -96.14 25.35
N ALA A 40 -48.47 -95.37 24.49
CA ALA A 40 -47.02 -95.46 24.32
C ALA A 40 -46.25 -95.07 25.61
N LYS A 41 -46.78 -94.15 26.42
CA LYS A 41 -46.20 -93.81 27.74
C LYS A 41 -46.30 -95.00 28.71
N ARG A 42 -47.48 -95.60 28.85
CA ARG A 42 -47.71 -96.80 29.69
C ARG A 42 -46.84 -97.96 29.23
N GLU A 43 -46.74 -98.22 27.93
CA GLU A 43 -45.90 -99.28 27.38
C GLU A 43 -44.41 -99.05 27.69
N ARG A 44 -43.91 -97.82 27.55
CA ARG A 44 -42.52 -97.48 27.94
C ARG A 44 -42.28 -97.59 29.44
N GLU A 45 -43.25 -97.22 30.26
CA GLU A 45 -43.17 -97.37 31.72
C GLU A 45 -43.16 -98.85 32.11
N LEU A 46 -44.00 -99.66 31.47
CA LEU A 46 -44.02 -101.11 31.64
C LEU A 46 -42.68 -101.72 31.25
N ARG A 47 -42.16 -101.44 30.04
CA ARG A 47 -40.84 -101.91 29.58
C ARG A 47 -39.68 -101.46 30.48
N ARG A 48 -39.78 -100.28 31.10
CA ARG A 48 -38.77 -99.79 32.07
C ARG A 48 -38.88 -100.46 33.43
N ALA A 49 -40.08 -100.84 33.84
CA ALA A 49 -40.37 -101.49 35.12
C ALA A 49 -40.22 -103.02 35.06
N THR A 50 -40.15 -103.62 33.86
CA THR A 50 -39.88 -105.05 33.67
C THR A 50 -38.57 -105.44 34.37
N PRO A 51 -38.61 -106.32 35.38
CA PRO A 51 -37.40 -106.82 36.03
C PRO A 51 -36.55 -107.64 35.07
N GLY A 52 -35.22 -107.58 35.20
CA GLY A 52 -34.29 -108.41 34.41
C GLY A 52 -33.67 -107.70 33.20
N LEU A 53 -33.13 -108.51 32.28
CA LEU A 53 -32.31 -108.06 31.14
C LEU A 53 -33.08 -107.15 30.18
N GLU A 54 -34.37 -107.44 29.94
CA GLU A 54 -35.21 -106.69 29.01
C GLU A 54 -35.43 -105.23 29.47
N GLY A 55 -35.66 -105.01 30.77
CA GLY A 55 -35.81 -103.65 31.32
C GLY A 55 -34.50 -102.87 31.37
N SER A 56 -33.36 -103.55 31.58
CA SER A 56 -32.04 -102.90 31.44
C SER A 56 -31.72 -102.54 30.00
N LEU A 57 -32.09 -103.38 29.03
CA LEU A 57 -31.91 -103.12 27.60
C LEU A 57 -32.73 -101.91 27.17
N ALA A 58 -34.01 -101.83 27.56
CA ALA A 58 -34.88 -100.70 27.24
C ALA A 58 -34.40 -99.36 27.83
N ARG A 59 -33.74 -99.36 29.00
CA ARG A 59 -33.11 -98.16 29.59
C ARG A 59 -31.83 -97.76 28.85
N ALA A 60 -31.04 -98.74 28.43
CA ALA A 60 -29.84 -98.51 27.62
C ALA A 60 -30.22 -97.91 26.25
N GLU A 61 -31.21 -98.47 25.56
CA GLU A 61 -31.75 -97.93 24.29
C GLU A 61 -32.20 -96.47 24.43
N GLN A 62 -32.96 -96.12 25.46
CA GLN A 62 -33.39 -94.73 25.70
C GLN A 62 -32.23 -93.78 25.99
N LEU A 63 -31.16 -94.26 26.62
CA LEU A 63 -29.94 -93.48 26.82
C LEU A 63 -29.24 -93.24 25.48
N TYR A 64 -29.12 -94.28 24.64
CA TYR A 64 -28.56 -94.18 23.30
C TYR A 64 -29.34 -93.21 22.42
N GLU A 65 -30.67 -93.32 22.35
CA GLU A 65 -31.52 -92.39 21.57
C GLU A 65 -31.34 -90.93 22.02
N ARG A 66 -31.20 -90.70 23.34
CA ARG A 66 -30.98 -89.35 23.89
C ARG A 66 -29.59 -88.83 23.54
N MET A 67 -28.56 -89.69 23.63
CA MET A 67 -27.19 -89.34 23.23
C MET A 67 -27.12 -89.04 21.73
N GLU A 68 -27.76 -89.87 20.90
CA GLU A 68 -27.83 -89.68 19.45
C GLU A 68 -28.54 -88.38 19.09
N THR A 69 -29.71 -88.11 19.69
CA THR A 69 -30.45 -86.87 19.46
C THR A 69 -29.67 -85.63 19.93
N GLY A 70 -29.03 -85.71 21.10
CA GLY A 70 -28.22 -84.62 21.64
C GLY A 70 -26.96 -84.35 20.81
N LEU A 71 -26.28 -85.41 20.37
CA LEU A 71 -25.10 -85.33 19.52
C LEU A 71 -25.47 -84.79 18.13
N ALA A 72 -26.56 -85.26 17.52
CA ALA A 72 -27.07 -84.74 16.26
C ALA A 72 -27.43 -83.25 16.38
N ALA A 73 -28.08 -82.83 17.47
CA ALA A 73 -28.40 -81.42 17.72
C ALA A 73 -27.16 -80.53 17.91
N ALA A 74 -26.05 -81.09 18.41
CA ALA A 74 -24.78 -80.37 18.55
C ALA A 74 -23.96 -80.35 17.25
N ILE A 75 -23.97 -81.44 16.48
CA ILE A 75 -23.23 -81.57 15.21
C ILE A 75 -23.92 -80.82 14.08
N GLU A 76 -25.24 -80.84 14.00
CA GLU A 76 -25.99 -80.25 12.89
C GLU A 76 -25.70 -78.73 12.69
N PRO A 77 -25.64 -77.87 13.72
CA PRO A 77 -25.21 -76.48 13.57
C PRO A 77 -23.77 -76.34 13.08
N LEU A 78 -22.86 -77.20 13.55
CA LEU A 78 -21.46 -77.20 13.12
C LEU A 78 -21.32 -77.66 11.67
N ALA A 79 -22.06 -78.69 11.27
CA ALA A 79 -22.11 -79.17 9.89
C ALA A 79 -22.69 -78.09 8.96
N ARG A 80 -23.72 -77.36 9.41
CA ARG A 80 -24.27 -76.22 8.66
C ARG A 80 -23.27 -75.06 8.54
N ALA A 81 -22.57 -74.71 9.61
CA ALA A 81 -21.51 -73.69 9.57
C ALA A 81 -20.36 -74.12 8.64
N LEU A 82 -19.89 -75.36 8.75
CA LEU A 82 -18.85 -75.90 7.87
C LEU A 82 -19.31 -75.94 6.41
N THR A 83 -20.58 -76.29 6.15
CA THR A 83 -21.12 -76.26 4.79
C THR A 83 -21.23 -74.82 4.27
N GLN A 84 -21.65 -73.87 5.11
CA GLN A 84 -21.67 -72.46 4.72
C GLN A 84 -20.26 -71.93 4.43
N GLU A 85 -19.24 -72.41 5.14
CA GLU A 85 -17.88 -71.87 5.04
C GLU A 85 -16.98 -72.61 4.04
N LEU A 86 -17.25 -73.89 3.79
CA LEU A 86 -16.47 -74.76 2.90
C LEU A 86 -17.22 -75.15 1.62
N SER A 87 -18.50 -74.80 1.48
CA SER A 87 -19.18 -74.94 0.19
C SER A 87 -18.53 -74.02 -0.86
N PRO A 88 -18.53 -74.41 -2.15
CA PRO A 88 -18.05 -73.56 -3.22
C PRO A 88 -18.67 -72.15 -3.19
N ALA A 89 -19.98 -72.05 -2.95
CA ALA A 89 -20.68 -70.78 -2.85
C ALA A 89 -20.22 -69.92 -1.66
N GLY A 90 -19.95 -70.53 -0.51
CA GLY A 90 -19.44 -69.83 0.67
C GLY A 90 -18.03 -69.29 0.48
N VAL A 91 -17.16 -70.11 -0.11
CA VAL A 91 -15.79 -69.72 -0.45
C VAL A 91 -15.80 -68.60 -1.50
N GLU A 92 -16.62 -68.69 -2.54
CA GLU A 92 -16.77 -67.63 -3.55
C GLU A 92 -17.29 -66.32 -2.96
N ALA A 93 -18.26 -66.39 -2.03
CA ALA A 93 -18.74 -65.21 -1.31
C ALA A 93 -17.64 -64.55 -0.47
N LYS A 94 -16.82 -65.35 0.24
CA LYS A 94 -15.66 -64.84 0.99
C LYS A 94 -14.60 -64.24 0.07
N LEU A 95 -14.28 -64.90 -1.04
CA LEU A 95 -13.32 -64.38 -2.02
C LEU A 95 -13.82 -63.05 -2.61
N SER A 96 -15.11 -62.96 -2.92
CA SER A 96 -15.73 -61.74 -3.44
C SER A 96 -15.72 -60.62 -2.40
N ALA A 97 -15.96 -60.92 -1.12
CA ALA A 97 -15.84 -59.95 -0.03
C ALA A 97 -14.39 -59.43 0.11
N VAL A 98 -13.41 -60.33 0.12
CA VAL A 98 -11.98 -59.97 0.20
C VAL A 98 -11.54 -59.17 -1.04
N GLN A 99 -12.01 -59.53 -2.24
CA GLN A 99 -11.75 -58.79 -3.46
C GLN A 99 -12.37 -57.39 -3.40
N ALA A 100 -13.61 -57.25 -2.92
CA ALA A 100 -14.25 -55.95 -2.76
C ALA A 100 -13.52 -55.06 -1.74
N GLU A 101 -13.07 -55.62 -0.61
CA GLU A 101 -12.22 -54.91 0.34
C GLU A 101 -10.88 -54.49 -0.29
N ALA A 102 -10.23 -55.38 -1.05
CA ALA A 102 -8.98 -55.08 -1.72
C ALA A 102 -9.16 -53.95 -2.76
N HIS A 103 -10.22 -53.99 -3.55
CA HIS A 103 -10.56 -52.92 -4.49
C HIS A 103 -10.81 -51.59 -3.77
N THR A 104 -11.51 -51.63 -2.63
CA THR A 104 -11.75 -50.44 -1.80
C THR A 104 -10.45 -49.87 -1.27
N ARG A 105 -9.55 -50.71 -0.74
CA ARG A 105 -8.23 -50.26 -0.23
C ARG A 105 -7.36 -49.67 -1.34
N VAL A 106 -7.38 -50.26 -2.53
CA VAL A 106 -6.66 -49.72 -3.70
C VAL A 106 -7.25 -48.39 -4.15
N ALA A 107 -8.57 -48.24 -4.14
CA ALA A 107 -9.23 -46.98 -4.46
C ALA A 107 -8.82 -45.88 -3.47
N ILE A 108 -8.86 -46.16 -2.16
CA ILE A 108 -8.41 -45.24 -1.11
C ILE A 108 -6.95 -44.84 -1.33
N ALA A 109 -6.05 -45.82 -1.51
CA ALA A 109 -4.63 -45.55 -1.73
C ALA A 109 -4.37 -44.70 -2.98
N ARG A 110 -5.16 -44.86 -4.05
CA ARG A 110 -5.08 -44.01 -5.25
C ARG A 110 -5.52 -42.59 -4.95
N THR A 111 -6.64 -42.41 -4.25
CA THR A 111 -7.12 -41.07 -3.86
C THR A 111 -6.15 -40.36 -2.93
N GLU A 112 -5.57 -41.06 -1.95
CA GLU A 112 -4.54 -40.50 -1.04
C GLU A 112 -3.28 -40.11 -1.81
N ARG A 113 -2.85 -40.94 -2.78
CA ARG A 113 -1.71 -40.62 -3.65
C ARG A 113 -1.98 -39.37 -4.49
N GLU A 114 -3.16 -39.25 -5.08
CA GLU A 114 -3.57 -38.07 -5.86
C GLU A 114 -3.62 -36.82 -4.99
N GLN A 115 -4.19 -36.90 -3.78
CA GLN A 115 -4.16 -35.82 -2.79
C GLN A 115 -2.73 -35.43 -2.41
N ALA A 116 -1.84 -36.41 -2.18
CA ALA A 116 -0.45 -36.13 -1.85
C ALA A 116 0.28 -35.41 -2.99
N PHE A 117 0.04 -35.80 -4.25
CA PHE A 117 0.61 -35.10 -5.41
C PHE A 117 0.08 -33.67 -5.52
N GLU A 118 -1.21 -33.46 -5.29
CA GLU A 118 -1.81 -32.13 -5.31
C GLU A 118 -1.25 -31.23 -4.20
N GLN A 119 -1.08 -31.77 -2.99
CA GLN A 119 -0.43 -31.04 -1.89
C GLN A 119 1.02 -30.65 -2.23
N VAL A 120 1.78 -31.55 -2.85
CA VAL A 120 3.15 -31.25 -3.31
C VAL A 120 3.15 -30.18 -4.41
N ARG A 121 2.17 -30.22 -5.33
CA ARG A 121 2.01 -29.21 -6.38
C ARG A 121 1.75 -27.82 -5.78
N LEU A 122 0.75 -27.72 -4.91
CA LEU A 122 0.42 -26.48 -4.21
C LEU A 122 1.60 -25.96 -3.37
N ALA A 123 2.31 -26.85 -2.67
CA ALA A 123 3.50 -26.47 -1.91
C ALA A 123 4.63 -25.93 -2.79
N ARG A 124 4.82 -26.48 -4.00
CA ARG A 124 5.81 -25.99 -4.97
C ARG A 124 5.41 -24.63 -5.52
N GLU A 125 4.16 -24.46 -5.93
CA GLU A 125 3.62 -23.19 -6.42
C GLU A 125 3.77 -22.10 -5.33
N ALA A 126 3.41 -22.39 -4.08
CA ALA A 126 3.59 -21.49 -2.96
C ALA A 126 5.07 -21.15 -2.70
N ALA A 127 5.97 -22.13 -2.78
CA ALA A 127 7.41 -21.89 -2.62
C ALA A 127 8.00 -21.04 -3.75
N GLU A 128 7.54 -21.21 -4.99
CA GLU A 128 7.94 -20.38 -6.12
C GLU A 128 7.43 -18.94 -5.98
N HIS A 129 6.17 -18.76 -5.56
CA HIS A 129 5.63 -17.44 -5.25
C HIS A 129 6.41 -16.75 -4.13
N ALA A 130 6.72 -17.44 -3.03
CA ALA A 130 7.52 -16.89 -1.94
C ALA A 130 8.93 -16.49 -2.40
N ARG A 131 9.56 -17.28 -3.29
CA ARG A 131 10.86 -16.94 -3.89
C ARG A 131 10.78 -15.69 -4.77
N LYS A 132 9.76 -15.59 -5.63
CA LYS A 132 9.53 -14.40 -6.47
C LYS A 132 9.36 -13.15 -5.61
N GLN A 133 8.49 -13.21 -4.60
CA GLN A 133 8.30 -12.12 -3.65
C GLN A 133 9.59 -11.74 -2.92
N THR A 134 10.41 -12.71 -2.52
CA THR A 134 11.71 -12.42 -1.87
C THR A 134 12.67 -11.70 -2.81
N VAL A 135 12.73 -12.09 -4.09
CA VAL A 135 13.55 -11.43 -5.10
C VAL A 135 13.04 -10.01 -5.37
N GLU A 136 11.73 -9.82 -5.53
CA GLU A 136 11.12 -8.50 -5.71
C GLU A 136 11.40 -7.59 -4.51
N MET A 137 11.18 -8.08 -3.28
CA MET A 137 11.48 -7.33 -2.05
C MET A 137 12.96 -6.94 -1.94
N ARG A 138 13.86 -7.83 -2.39
CA ARG A 138 15.30 -7.54 -2.43
C ARG A 138 15.62 -6.46 -3.46
N GLN A 139 15.03 -6.51 -4.65
CA GLN A 139 15.22 -5.48 -5.68
C GLN A 139 14.75 -4.12 -5.18
N VAL A 140 13.55 -4.05 -4.59
CA VAL A 140 13.02 -2.82 -3.98
C VAL A 140 13.94 -2.29 -2.88
N ALA A 141 14.51 -3.18 -2.05
CA ALA A 141 15.46 -2.78 -1.01
C ALA A 141 16.79 -2.27 -1.59
N GLU A 142 17.31 -2.88 -2.65
CA GLU A 142 18.52 -2.45 -3.35
C GLU A 142 18.31 -1.10 -4.05
N GLU A 143 17.15 -0.89 -4.69
CA GLU A 143 16.74 0.39 -5.28
C GLU A 143 16.63 1.48 -4.21
N ALA A 144 15.94 1.22 -3.11
CA ALA A 144 15.82 2.18 -2.01
C ALA A 144 17.17 2.55 -1.38
N GLN A 145 18.13 1.60 -1.34
CA GLN A 145 19.50 1.89 -0.90
C GLN A 145 20.25 2.77 -1.91
N ALA A 146 20.12 2.49 -3.21
CA ALA A 146 20.72 3.30 -4.27
C ALA A 146 20.17 4.74 -4.29
N ASP A 147 18.86 4.91 -4.08
CA ASP A 147 18.20 6.20 -3.97
C ASP A 147 18.70 6.98 -2.75
N ARG A 148 18.81 6.31 -1.59
CA ARG A 148 19.35 6.91 -0.37
C ARG A 148 20.79 7.38 -0.58
N ASP A 149 21.64 6.56 -1.18
CA ASP A 149 23.04 6.89 -1.42
C ASP A 149 23.17 8.05 -2.43
N THR A 150 22.28 8.13 -3.41
CA THR A 150 22.20 9.27 -4.34
C THR A 150 21.80 10.55 -3.60
N ALA A 151 20.74 10.49 -2.78
CA ALA A 151 20.30 11.62 -1.98
C ALA A 151 21.38 12.12 -1.00
N LEU A 152 22.19 11.21 -0.43
CA LEU A 152 23.31 11.57 0.42
C LEU A 152 24.42 12.31 -0.35
N ARG A 153 24.78 11.82 -1.55
CA ARG A 153 25.77 12.51 -2.41
C ARG A 153 25.29 13.88 -2.86
N ASP A 154 24.01 14.02 -3.17
CA ASP A 154 23.40 15.30 -3.55
C ASP A 154 23.43 16.27 -2.36
N ALA A 155 23.12 15.80 -1.15
CA ALA A 155 23.20 16.60 0.07
C ALA A 155 24.64 17.03 0.40
N GLU A 156 25.62 16.14 0.20
CA GLU A 156 27.05 16.47 0.35
C GLU A 156 27.48 17.53 -0.67
N THR A 157 27.12 17.35 -1.93
CA THR A 157 27.41 18.32 -3.00
C THR A 157 26.79 19.68 -2.72
N ALA A 158 25.51 19.72 -2.30
CA ALA A 158 24.83 20.95 -1.93
C ALA A 158 25.50 21.64 -0.73
N ARG A 159 25.97 20.86 0.25
CA ARG A 159 26.73 21.38 1.40
C ARG A 159 28.07 21.97 0.97
N GLU A 160 28.80 21.31 0.07
CA GLU A 160 30.07 21.82 -0.45
C GLU A 160 29.87 23.13 -1.24
N GLN A 161 28.84 23.18 -2.08
CA GLN A 161 28.47 24.40 -2.81
C GLN A 161 28.08 25.53 -1.86
N ALA A 162 27.30 25.26 -0.81
CA ALA A 162 26.95 26.25 0.20
C ALA A 162 28.19 26.78 0.94
N LEU A 163 29.13 25.89 1.31
CA LEU A 163 30.39 26.30 1.94
C LEU A 163 31.29 27.11 0.98
N ALA A 164 31.32 26.76 -0.30
CA ALA A 164 32.04 27.53 -1.31
C ALA A 164 31.45 28.94 -1.47
N ALA A 165 30.12 29.04 -1.60
CA ALA A 165 29.41 30.32 -1.67
C ALA A 165 29.64 31.19 -0.42
N LEU A 166 29.64 30.60 0.78
CA LEU A 166 29.96 31.32 2.02
C LEU A 166 31.42 31.82 2.05
N ARG A 167 32.37 31.05 1.52
CA ARG A 167 33.77 31.49 1.41
C ARG A 167 33.91 32.64 0.43
N GLU A 168 33.23 32.58 -0.71
CA GLU A 168 33.22 33.66 -1.70
C GLU A 168 32.52 34.92 -1.16
N ALA A 169 31.42 34.77 -0.44
CA ALA A 169 30.77 35.89 0.25
C ALA A 169 31.72 36.53 1.29
N ALA A 170 32.47 35.72 2.05
CA ALA A 170 33.43 36.22 3.02
C ALA A 170 34.63 36.92 2.37
N THR A 171 35.12 36.44 1.21
CA THR A 171 36.22 37.10 0.49
C THR A 171 35.76 38.40 -0.13
N THR A 172 34.58 38.42 -0.77
CA THR A 172 33.99 39.64 -1.34
C THR A 172 33.71 40.69 -0.26
N GLU A 173 33.21 40.29 0.92
CA GLU A 173 33.02 41.20 2.05
C GLU A 173 34.35 41.82 2.53
N ARG A 174 35.43 41.03 2.61
CA ARG A 174 36.76 41.55 2.98
C ARG A 174 37.27 42.55 1.95
N VAL A 175 37.14 42.25 0.65
CA VAL A 175 37.54 43.17 -0.43
C VAL A 175 36.72 44.45 -0.37
N ALA A 176 35.40 44.35 -0.17
CA ALA A 176 34.53 45.51 -0.02
C ALA A 176 34.93 46.39 1.19
N LYS A 177 35.22 45.78 2.34
CA LYS A 177 35.71 46.50 3.53
C LYS A 177 37.06 47.17 3.30
N GLN A 178 37.99 46.50 2.61
CA GLN A 178 39.29 47.09 2.27
C GLN A 178 39.15 48.27 1.31
N ALA A 179 38.33 48.13 0.26
CA ALA A 179 38.04 49.19 -0.69
C ALA A 179 37.36 50.39 -0.01
N ALA A 180 36.41 50.15 0.90
CA ALA A 180 35.76 51.19 1.69
C ALA A 180 36.77 51.94 2.58
N ALA A 181 37.64 51.21 3.31
CA ALA A 181 38.68 51.82 4.14
C ALA A 181 39.71 52.61 3.31
N GLU A 182 40.02 52.15 2.09
CA GLU A 182 40.90 52.90 1.18
C GLU A 182 40.23 54.14 0.61
N ALA A 183 38.94 54.06 0.27
CA ALA A 183 38.15 55.22 -0.15
C ALA A 183 38.08 56.27 0.97
N GLU A 184 37.86 55.85 2.21
CA GLU A 184 37.86 56.73 3.39
C GLU A 184 39.22 57.38 3.62
N ARG A 185 40.33 56.63 3.49
CA ARG A 185 41.69 57.21 3.55
C ARG A 185 41.92 58.24 2.46
N ARG A 186 41.50 57.95 1.22
CA ARG A 186 41.62 58.88 0.08
C ARG A 186 40.78 60.14 0.30
N ALA A 187 39.55 60.00 0.79
CA ALA A 187 38.70 61.12 1.16
C ALA A 187 39.36 61.98 2.25
N GLY A 188 39.89 61.38 3.32
CA GLY A 188 40.58 62.13 4.38
C GLY A 188 41.87 62.83 3.91
N VAL A 189 42.60 62.28 2.92
CA VAL A 189 43.72 62.99 2.29
C VAL A 189 43.23 64.15 1.44
N ALA A 190 42.17 63.96 0.65
CA ALA A 190 41.58 65.02 -0.17
C ALA A 190 41.00 66.16 0.69
N GLU A 191 40.35 65.85 1.80
CA GLU A 191 39.86 66.85 2.76
C GLU A 191 41.00 67.64 3.39
N ARG A 192 42.07 66.97 3.85
CA ARG A 192 43.25 67.69 4.37
C ARG A 192 43.91 68.57 3.32
N ALA A 193 44.02 68.10 2.07
CA ALA A 193 44.56 68.89 0.97
C ALA A 193 43.67 70.11 0.66
N ARG A 194 42.34 69.94 0.69
CA ARG A 194 41.38 71.05 0.57
C ARG A 194 41.56 72.06 1.70
N ASP A 195 41.59 71.60 2.95
CA ASP A 195 41.72 72.47 4.12
C ASP A 195 43.06 73.22 4.11
N GLN A 196 44.14 72.57 3.67
CA GLN A 196 45.43 73.22 3.44
C GLN A 196 45.33 74.28 2.34
N ALA A 197 44.74 73.96 1.18
CA ALA A 197 44.55 74.91 0.10
C ALA A 197 43.69 76.11 0.53
N VAL A 198 42.67 75.90 1.35
CA VAL A 198 41.83 76.98 1.92
C VAL A 198 42.66 77.87 2.85
N ARG A 199 43.52 77.30 3.70
CA ARG A 199 44.43 78.07 4.58
C ARG A 199 45.45 78.87 3.79
N GLU A 200 46.11 78.25 2.81
CA GLU A 200 47.04 78.95 1.93
C GLU A 200 46.35 80.07 1.14
N LEU A 201 45.10 79.86 0.71
CA LEU A 201 44.31 80.90 0.07
C LEU A 201 43.94 82.02 1.03
N SER A 202 43.54 81.72 2.27
CA SER A 202 43.22 82.75 3.27
C SER A 202 44.46 83.58 3.63
N GLU A 203 45.61 82.94 3.84
CA GLU A 203 46.88 83.62 4.08
C GLU A 203 47.27 84.54 2.90
N ARG A 204 47.05 84.08 1.65
CA ARG A 204 47.26 84.90 0.46
C ARG A 204 46.30 86.08 0.36
N VAL A 205 45.03 85.89 0.73
CA VAL A 205 44.03 86.96 0.76
C VAL A 205 44.40 87.98 1.83
N GLU A 206 44.74 87.55 3.05
CA GLU A 206 45.20 88.44 4.12
C GLU A 206 46.47 89.22 3.72
N ALA A 207 47.44 88.56 3.08
CA ALA A 207 48.64 89.22 2.56
C ALA A 207 48.31 90.22 1.44
N ALA A 208 47.38 89.88 0.53
CA ALA A 208 46.94 90.78 -0.53
C ALA A 208 46.13 91.97 0.03
N GLU A 209 45.33 91.76 1.07
CA GLU A 209 44.61 92.81 1.79
C GLU A 209 45.59 93.75 2.50
N ALA A 210 46.61 93.21 3.19
CA ALA A 210 47.66 94.01 3.81
C ALA A 210 48.45 94.82 2.77
N GLN A 211 48.79 94.22 1.62
CA GLN A 211 49.42 94.92 0.49
C GLN A 211 48.50 95.99 -0.10
N ALA A 212 47.19 95.73 -0.18
CA ALA A 212 46.21 96.69 -0.67
C ALA A 212 46.02 97.85 0.32
N GLU A 213 46.02 97.59 1.63
CA GLU A 213 46.01 98.62 2.67
C GLU A 213 47.29 99.45 2.66
N GLU A 214 48.45 98.82 2.49
CA GLU A 214 49.73 99.51 2.35
C GLU A 214 49.76 100.35 1.07
N ALA A 215 49.28 99.83 -0.06
CA ALA A 215 49.14 100.56 -1.31
C ALA A 215 48.14 101.73 -1.18
N ARG A 216 47.05 101.56 -0.42
CA ARG A 216 46.10 102.65 -0.11
C ARG A 216 46.73 103.70 0.80
N ALA A 217 47.50 103.31 1.81
CA ALA A 217 48.23 104.23 2.67
C ALA A 217 49.30 105.01 1.88
N GLN A 218 50.01 104.33 0.97
CA GLN A 218 50.95 104.95 0.05
C GLN A 218 50.24 105.87 -0.97
N ALA A 219 49.05 105.50 -1.44
CA ALA A 219 48.23 106.34 -2.33
C ALA A 219 47.71 107.60 -1.61
N VAL A 220 47.29 107.49 -0.34
CA VAL A 220 46.91 108.65 0.49
C VAL A 220 48.11 109.55 0.76
N GLN A 221 49.28 108.99 1.10
CA GLN A 221 50.51 109.77 1.24
C GLN A 221 50.96 110.42 -0.09
N ALA A 222 50.74 109.74 -1.23
CA ALA A 222 51.01 110.28 -2.54
C ALA A 222 50.00 111.39 -2.93
N GLU A 223 48.73 111.27 -2.51
CA GLU A 223 47.71 112.29 -2.68
C GLU A 223 47.98 113.53 -1.82
N GLU A 224 48.44 113.36 -0.58
CA GLU A 224 48.85 114.46 0.31
C GLU A 224 50.09 115.20 -0.23
N ARG A 225 51.08 114.45 -0.74
CA ARG A 225 52.23 115.02 -1.46
C ARG A 225 51.81 115.66 -2.80
N GLY A 226 50.76 115.13 -3.43
CA GLY A 226 50.15 115.67 -4.65
C GLY A 226 49.40 116.98 -4.41
N ARG A 227 48.66 117.11 -3.30
CA ARG A 227 47.98 118.35 -2.90
C ARG A 227 48.97 119.47 -2.54
N ALA A 228 50.06 119.14 -1.84
CA ALA A 228 51.15 120.09 -1.56
C ALA A 228 51.89 120.56 -2.83
N ARG A 229 52.01 119.69 -3.84
CA ARG A 229 52.60 120.04 -5.15
C ARG A 229 51.63 120.74 -6.10
N ALA A 230 50.32 120.48 -5.98
CA ALA A 230 49.28 121.11 -6.80
C ALA A 230 48.99 122.57 -6.41
N GLU A 231 49.32 122.99 -5.18
CA GLU A 231 49.34 124.42 -4.81
C GLU A 231 50.56 125.15 -5.40
N GLN A 232 51.72 124.49 -5.50
CA GLN A 232 52.93 125.06 -6.14
C GLN A 232 52.85 125.10 -7.68
N ALA A 233 52.19 124.10 -8.30
CA ALA A 233 52.05 124.04 -9.76
C ALA A 233 51.02 125.02 -10.35
N ARG A 234 50.08 125.56 -9.55
CA ARG A 234 49.10 126.57 -10.02
C ARG A 234 49.73 127.93 -10.32
N GLU A 235 50.90 128.23 -9.76
CA GLU A 235 51.69 129.44 -10.06
C GLU A 235 52.62 129.26 -11.28
N GLU A 236 52.90 128.02 -11.70
CA GLU A 236 53.80 127.71 -12.82
C GLU A 236 53.05 127.46 -14.16
N VAL A 237 51.75 127.18 -14.10
CA VAL A 237 50.89 126.92 -15.29
C VAL A 237 50.62 128.18 -16.14
N GLU A 238 50.81 129.40 -15.62
CA GLU A 238 50.84 130.61 -16.47
C GLU A 238 52.13 130.76 -17.28
N ARG A 239 53.22 130.04 -16.95
CA ARG A 239 54.50 130.08 -17.68
C ARG A 239 54.71 128.91 -18.64
N ALA A 240 54.00 127.79 -18.45
CA ALA A 240 54.13 126.59 -19.30
C ALA A 240 53.25 126.57 -20.56
N ALA A 241 52.46 127.64 -20.82
CA ALA A 241 51.78 127.83 -22.10
C ALA A 241 52.76 128.11 -23.28
N ALA A 242 54.05 128.32 -22.99
CA ALA A 242 55.12 128.49 -23.97
C ALA A 242 55.88 127.18 -24.32
N GLU A 243 55.64 126.06 -23.62
CA GLU A 243 56.39 124.81 -23.79
C GLU A 243 55.60 123.71 -24.53
N ALA A 244 54.45 124.05 -25.11
CA ALA A 244 53.62 123.15 -25.93
C ALA A 244 54.27 122.74 -27.27
N GLU A 245 55.39 123.35 -27.68
CA GLU A 245 56.19 122.91 -28.83
C GLU A 245 57.09 121.68 -28.54
N GLN A 246 57.25 121.26 -27.29
CA GLN A 246 58.03 120.04 -26.96
C GLN A 246 57.20 118.74 -26.91
N ALA A 247 55.87 118.82 -26.87
CA ALA A 247 54.97 117.66 -26.79
C ALA A 247 54.95 116.78 -28.07
N VAL A 248 55.44 117.28 -29.20
CA VAL A 248 55.56 116.51 -30.46
C VAL A 248 56.67 115.45 -30.40
N ARG A 249 57.60 115.53 -29.43
CA ARG A 249 58.71 114.56 -29.29
C ARG A 249 58.41 113.33 -28.42
N GLN A 250 57.45 113.38 -27.49
CA GLN A 250 57.11 112.25 -26.61
C GLN A 250 56.14 111.24 -27.24
N ALA A 251 55.34 111.67 -28.24
CA ALA A 251 54.39 110.81 -28.95
C ALA A 251 55.05 109.67 -29.79
N ARG A 252 56.37 109.71 -30.01
CA ARG A 252 57.09 108.66 -30.75
C ARG A 252 57.60 107.50 -29.87
N GLU A 253 57.78 107.70 -28.56
CA GLU A 253 58.24 106.62 -27.65
C GLU A 253 57.10 105.78 -27.07
N GLU A 254 55.87 106.32 -27.03
CA GLU A 254 54.66 105.59 -26.63
C GLU A 254 54.16 104.64 -27.73
N ALA A 255 54.45 104.96 -29.01
CA ALA A 255 54.11 104.13 -30.16
C ALA A 255 54.88 102.80 -30.18
N ASP A 256 56.14 102.78 -29.72
CA ASP A 256 56.96 101.56 -29.70
C ASP A 256 56.62 100.61 -28.53
N ARG A 257 56.17 101.14 -27.38
CA ARG A 257 55.68 100.32 -26.24
C ARG A 257 54.32 99.69 -26.50
N ALA A 258 53.47 100.35 -27.29
CA ALA A 258 52.17 99.82 -27.71
C ALA A 258 52.30 98.61 -28.66
N VAL A 259 53.36 98.57 -29.48
CA VAL A 259 53.63 97.45 -30.40
C VAL A 259 54.15 96.22 -29.65
N THR A 260 54.91 96.38 -28.57
CA THR A 260 55.39 95.25 -27.74
C THR A 260 54.26 94.66 -26.88
N SER A 261 53.44 95.51 -26.26
CA SER A 261 52.22 95.11 -25.54
C SER A 261 51.23 94.35 -26.43
N ALA A 262 51.03 94.82 -27.67
CA ALA A 262 50.12 94.17 -28.63
C ALA A 262 50.62 92.81 -29.14
N LEU A 263 51.93 92.57 -29.18
CA LEU A 263 52.51 91.28 -29.55
C LEU A 263 52.42 90.27 -28.40
N GLU A 264 52.63 90.71 -27.16
CA GLU A 264 52.46 89.89 -25.95
C GLU A 264 51.00 89.52 -25.71
N GLU A 265 50.06 90.45 -25.92
CA GLU A 265 48.62 90.16 -25.90
C GLU A 265 48.18 89.20 -27.00
N ARG A 266 48.79 89.29 -28.19
CA ARG A 266 48.52 88.36 -29.30
C ARG A 266 49.03 86.96 -29.01
N ASP A 267 50.21 86.83 -28.40
CA ASP A 267 50.78 85.53 -28.07
C ASP A 267 50.10 84.92 -26.83
N ALA A 268 49.69 85.72 -25.83
CA ALA A 268 48.82 85.29 -24.75
C ALA A 268 47.43 84.85 -25.25
N ALA A 269 46.85 85.57 -26.23
CA ALA A 269 45.60 85.19 -26.87
C ALA A 269 45.73 83.89 -27.68
N ARG A 270 46.89 83.62 -28.30
CA ARG A 270 47.17 82.35 -28.98
C ARG A 270 47.30 81.19 -28.00
N THR A 271 47.98 81.39 -26.87
CA THR A 271 48.07 80.36 -25.81
C THR A 271 46.71 80.10 -25.17
N ALA A 272 45.92 81.14 -24.92
CA ALA A 272 44.54 80.99 -24.42
C ALA A 272 43.64 80.28 -25.43
N ALA A 273 43.79 80.56 -26.74
CA ALA A 273 43.06 79.87 -27.80
C ALA A 273 43.47 78.39 -27.92
N ALA A 274 44.75 78.07 -27.75
CA ALA A 274 45.23 76.68 -27.72
C ALA A 274 44.69 75.92 -26.49
N GLN A 275 44.71 76.55 -25.30
CA GLN A 275 44.14 75.99 -24.07
C GLN A 275 42.62 75.80 -24.16
N ALA A 276 41.91 76.72 -24.82
CA ALA A 276 40.48 76.59 -25.09
C ALA A 276 40.19 75.44 -26.08
N GLY A 277 41.05 75.24 -27.09
CA GLY A 277 40.98 74.09 -28.01
C GLY A 277 41.16 72.76 -27.31
N GLU A 278 42.17 72.64 -26.43
CA GLU A 278 42.39 71.43 -25.64
C GLU A 278 41.28 71.18 -24.61
N ALA A 279 40.74 72.24 -23.98
CA ALA A 279 39.62 72.12 -23.06
C ALA A 279 38.35 71.64 -23.79
N ARG A 280 38.14 72.10 -25.03
CA ARG A 280 37.04 71.64 -25.88
C ARG A 280 37.22 70.19 -26.30
N GLU A 281 38.41 69.76 -26.70
CA GLU A 281 38.68 68.34 -27.00
C GLU A 281 38.46 67.44 -25.78
N ARG A 282 38.88 67.87 -24.58
CA ARG A 282 38.62 67.13 -23.33
C ARG A 282 37.13 67.02 -23.05
N ALA A 283 36.37 68.10 -23.18
CA ALA A 283 34.92 68.10 -23.02
C ALA A 283 34.22 67.20 -24.06
N GLU A 284 34.67 67.21 -25.32
CA GLU A 284 34.12 66.35 -26.37
C GLU A 284 34.41 64.86 -26.09
N ARG A 285 35.59 64.51 -25.58
CA ARG A 285 35.92 63.15 -25.14
C ARG A 285 35.12 62.71 -23.92
N GLU A 286 34.85 63.61 -22.98
CA GLU A 286 34.02 63.33 -21.81
C GLU A 286 32.55 63.11 -22.18
N VAL A 287 32.01 63.91 -23.12
CA VAL A 287 30.66 63.72 -23.67
C VAL A 287 30.58 62.39 -24.43
N ALA A 288 31.56 62.05 -25.26
CA ALA A 288 31.60 60.76 -25.96
C ALA A 288 31.69 59.58 -24.97
N ALA A 289 32.48 59.70 -23.90
CA ALA A 289 32.58 58.69 -22.84
C ALA A 289 31.31 58.58 -21.99
N ALA A 290 30.57 59.69 -21.80
CA ALA A 290 29.28 59.68 -21.12
C ALA A 290 28.19 59.02 -22.00
N GLN A 291 28.18 59.31 -23.30
CA GLN A 291 27.27 58.68 -24.26
C GLN A 291 27.54 57.18 -24.40
N ALA A 292 28.80 56.75 -24.44
CA ALA A 292 29.16 55.33 -24.45
C ALA A 292 28.75 54.59 -23.17
N ARG A 293 28.78 55.26 -22.01
CA ARG A 293 28.30 54.70 -20.74
C ARG A 293 26.77 54.62 -20.70
N ALA A 294 26.07 55.61 -21.26
CA ALA A 294 24.61 55.61 -21.36
C ALA A 294 24.11 54.46 -22.26
N THR A 295 24.71 54.27 -23.45
CA THR A 295 24.33 53.17 -24.35
C THR A 295 24.67 51.79 -23.78
N ALA A 296 25.79 51.67 -23.04
CA ALA A 296 26.11 50.44 -22.33
C ALA A 296 25.10 50.12 -21.21
N ALA A 297 24.64 51.13 -20.47
CA ALA A 297 23.63 50.97 -19.42
C ALA A 297 22.24 50.62 -20.00
N GLU A 298 21.87 51.19 -21.14
CA GLU A 298 20.65 50.83 -21.87
C GLU A 298 20.70 49.37 -22.36
N ALA A 299 21.83 48.95 -22.95
CA ALA A 299 22.00 47.56 -23.38
C ALA A 299 21.99 46.56 -22.20
N GLU A 300 22.48 46.95 -21.03
CA GLU A 300 22.41 46.12 -19.82
C GLU A 300 20.99 46.03 -19.26
N ARG A 301 20.25 47.14 -19.27
CA ARG A 301 18.83 47.18 -18.91
C ARG A 301 18.01 46.28 -19.82
N ASP A 302 18.22 46.34 -21.13
CA ASP A 302 17.47 45.55 -22.10
C ASP A 302 17.76 44.05 -21.91
N ARG A 303 19.03 43.66 -21.67
CA ARG A 303 19.39 42.28 -21.29
C ARG A 303 18.82 41.84 -19.93
N ALA A 304 18.60 42.77 -19.00
CA ALA A 304 17.96 42.47 -17.73
C ALA A 304 16.45 42.23 -17.91
N LEU A 305 15.79 43.00 -18.79
CA LEU A 305 14.40 42.82 -19.16
C LEU A 305 14.18 41.49 -19.89
N GLU A 306 15.01 41.15 -20.87
CA GLU A 306 14.92 39.85 -21.57
C GLU A 306 15.11 38.66 -20.61
N ARG A 307 16.00 38.78 -19.63
CA ARG A 307 16.19 37.75 -18.59
C ARG A 307 14.99 37.65 -17.65
N ALA A 308 14.35 38.77 -17.32
CA ALA A 308 13.14 38.79 -16.50
C ALA A 308 11.96 38.15 -17.25
N GLU A 309 11.74 38.52 -18.51
CA GLU A 309 10.70 37.93 -19.36
C GLU A 309 10.93 36.42 -19.58
N ALA A 310 12.18 35.99 -19.79
CA ALA A 310 12.50 34.57 -19.90
C ALA A 310 12.29 33.81 -18.58
N ALA A 311 12.52 34.46 -17.43
CA ALA A 311 12.25 33.87 -16.11
C ALA A 311 10.74 33.76 -15.85
N GLU A 312 9.96 34.77 -16.21
CA GLU A 312 8.49 34.75 -16.12
C GLU A 312 7.88 33.69 -17.03
N ALA A 313 8.35 33.55 -18.27
CA ALA A 313 7.92 32.51 -19.19
C ALA A 313 8.21 31.09 -18.64
N ARG A 314 9.39 30.90 -18.03
CA ARG A 314 9.74 29.62 -17.37
C ARG A 314 8.87 29.37 -16.13
N ALA A 315 8.59 30.40 -15.34
CA ALA A 315 7.71 30.29 -14.17
C ALA A 315 6.27 29.93 -14.58
N ALA A 316 5.75 30.53 -15.65
CA ALA A 316 4.45 30.19 -16.23
C ALA A 316 4.41 28.74 -16.73
N GLN A 317 5.46 28.28 -17.42
CA GLN A 317 5.57 26.91 -17.91
C GLN A 317 5.66 25.87 -16.75
N VAL A 318 6.35 26.21 -15.66
CA VAL A 318 6.38 25.41 -14.43
C VAL A 318 5.00 25.41 -13.75
N GLY A 319 4.29 26.55 -13.76
CA GLY A 319 2.91 26.65 -13.28
C GLY A 319 1.93 25.77 -14.05
N GLU A 320 2.00 25.77 -15.38
CA GLU A 320 1.15 24.94 -16.23
C GLU A 320 1.45 23.44 -16.09
N THR A 321 2.73 23.07 -16.00
CA THR A 321 3.13 21.67 -15.82
C THR A 321 2.76 21.15 -14.43
N SER A 322 2.91 21.96 -13.38
CA SER A 322 2.46 21.61 -12.03
C SER A 322 0.93 21.52 -11.93
N ALA A 323 0.18 22.42 -12.58
CA ALA A 323 -1.28 22.33 -12.66
C ALA A 323 -1.74 21.07 -13.42
N ARG A 324 -1.05 20.67 -14.49
CA ARG A 324 -1.34 19.44 -15.23
C ARG A 324 -1.08 18.19 -14.39
N LEU A 325 0.03 18.17 -13.66
CA LEU A 325 0.38 17.07 -12.76
C LEU A 325 -0.59 16.97 -11.57
N ALA A 326 -1.04 18.11 -11.04
CA ALA A 326 -2.06 18.17 -9.99
C ALA A 326 -3.40 17.58 -10.51
N ALA A 327 -3.87 18.02 -11.67
CA ALA A 327 -5.10 17.49 -12.28
C ALA A 327 -5.00 15.98 -12.62
N GLU A 328 -3.83 15.51 -13.05
CA GLU A 328 -3.59 14.08 -13.29
C GLU A 328 -3.60 13.28 -11.97
N SER A 329 -3.02 13.82 -10.90
CA SER A 329 -3.03 13.19 -9.58
C SER A 329 -4.44 13.11 -8.98
N GLU A 330 -5.24 14.18 -9.12
CA GLU A 330 -6.64 14.20 -8.70
C GLU A 330 -7.50 13.20 -9.50
N ALA A 331 -7.27 13.11 -10.81
CA ALA A 331 -7.96 12.12 -11.64
C ALA A 331 -7.62 10.67 -11.24
N ARG A 332 -6.36 10.40 -10.86
CA ARG A 332 -5.94 9.07 -10.36
C ARG A 332 -6.56 8.75 -9.00
N VAL A 333 -6.65 9.72 -8.10
CA VAL A 333 -7.32 9.56 -6.79
C VAL A 333 -8.81 9.28 -7.00
N ALA A 334 -9.50 10.06 -7.84
CA ALA A 334 -10.91 9.83 -8.15
C ALA A 334 -11.17 8.48 -8.83
N ALA A 335 -10.24 8.00 -9.67
CA ALA A 335 -10.32 6.66 -10.27
C ALA A 335 -10.15 5.56 -9.21
N ALA A 336 -9.19 5.70 -8.29
CA ALA A 336 -8.96 4.76 -7.20
C ALA A 336 -10.13 4.70 -6.22
N GLU A 337 -10.78 5.84 -5.93
CA GLU A 337 -12.00 5.88 -5.11
C GLU A 337 -13.15 5.12 -5.77
N ARG A 338 -13.38 5.31 -7.07
CA ARG A 338 -14.41 4.57 -7.82
C ARG A 338 -14.13 3.06 -7.83
N GLU A 339 -12.87 2.64 -7.88
CA GLU A 339 -12.52 1.22 -7.76
C GLU A 339 -12.77 0.67 -6.36
N ARG A 340 -12.46 1.45 -5.31
CA ARG A 340 -12.78 1.08 -3.92
C ARG A 340 -14.28 0.95 -3.72
N ASP A 341 -15.09 1.85 -4.27
CA ASP A 341 -16.55 1.78 -4.17
C ASP A 341 -17.11 0.56 -4.90
N ARG A 342 -16.58 0.21 -6.07
CA ARG A 342 -16.93 -1.02 -6.78
C ARG A 342 -16.53 -2.27 -6.02
N ALA A 343 -15.36 -2.27 -5.38
CA ALA A 343 -14.91 -3.37 -4.54
C ALA A 343 -15.82 -3.52 -3.31
N ALA A 344 -16.18 -2.40 -2.64
CA ALA A 344 -17.10 -2.41 -1.52
C ALA A 344 -18.52 -2.87 -1.91
N ALA A 345 -19.00 -2.52 -3.11
CA ALA A 345 -20.26 -3.02 -3.64
C ALA A 345 -20.22 -4.54 -3.88
N ARG A 346 -19.13 -5.08 -4.42
CA ARG A 346 -18.93 -6.52 -4.60
C ARG A 346 -18.87 -7.27 -3.27
N VAL A 347 -18.23 -6.70 -2.25
CA VAL A 347 -18.21 -7.30 -0.90
C VAL A 347 -19.63 -7.40 -0.35
N ARG A 348 -20.43 -6.33 -0.44
CA ARG A 348 -21.84 -6.34 -0.01
C ARG A 348 -22.68 -7.35 -0.79
N GLU A 349 -22.43 -7.51 -2.08
CA GLU A 349 -23.11 -8.51 -2.92
C GLU A 349 -22.78 -9.94 -2.47
N LEU A 350 -21.50 -10.23 -2.21
CA LEU A 350 -21.06 -11.53 -1.70
C LEU A 350 -21.60 -11.81 -0.29
N GLU A 351 -21.65 -10.80 0.58
CA GLU A 351 -22.29 -10.91 1.90
C GLU A 351 -23.79 -11.18 1.79
N GLY A 352 -24.47 -10.56 0.81
CA GLY A 352 -25.87 -10.84 0.51
C GLY A 352 -26.11 -12.27 0.01
N LEU A 353 -25.21 -12.79 -0.83
CA LEU A 353 -25.27 -14.18 -1.30
C LEU A 353 -24.99 -15.17 -0.16
N ALA A 354 -24.03 -14.88 0.72
CA ALA A 354 -23.73 -15.70 1.90
C ALA A 354 -24.91 -15.72 2.91
N ALA A 355 -25.58 -14.58 3.10
CA ALA A 355 -26.80 -14.52 3.89
C ALA A 355 -27.95 -15.34 3.26
N GLY A 356 -28.06 -15.31 1.92
CA GLY A 356 -29.00 -16.14 1.17
C GLY A 356 -28.72 -17.64 1.34
N GLU A 357 -27.46 -18.07 1.27
CA GLU A 357 -27.06 -19.46 1.53
C GLU A 357 -27.38 -19.89 2.97
N SER A 358 -27.15 -19.02 3.96
CA SER A 358 -27.50 -19.29 5.35
C SER A 358 -29.01 -19.52 5.51
N SER A 359 -29.84 -18.68 4.88
CA SER A 359 -31.31 -18.85 4.89
C SER A 359 -31.75 -20.16 4.24
N LEU A 360 -31.10 -20.59 3.15
CA LEU A 360 -31.41 -21.85 2.48
C LEU A 360 -30.98 -23.07 3.32
N VAL A 361 -29.88 -22.95 4.07
CA VAL A 361 -29.43 -23.97 5.01
C VAL A 361 -30.42 -24.11 6.17
N GLU A 362 -30.89 -23.00 6.74
CA GLU A 362 -31.92 -23.00 7.80
C GLU A 362 -33.23 -23.61 7.30
N GLU A 363 -33.67 -23.28 6.08
CA GLU A 363 -34.88 -23.85 5.49
C GLU A 363 -34.73 -25.35 5.23
N ARG A 364 -33.58 -25.80 4.71
CA ARG A 364 -33.27 -27.23 4.54
C ARG A 364 -33.28 -27.97 5.86
N ASP A 365 -32.69 -27.40 6.91
CA ASP A 365 -32.59 -28.05 8.20
C ASP A 365 -33.96 -28.11 8.90
N ARG A 366 -34.80 -27.09 8.72
CA ARG A 366 -36.23 -27.12 9.11
C ARG A 366 -36.99 -28.23 8.39
N LEU A 367 -36.88 -28.34 7.06
CA LEU A 367 -37.55 -29.38 6.28
C LEU A 367 -37.09 -30.79 6.66
N ARG A 368 -35.80 -30.95 7.02
CA ARG A 368 -35.27 -32.22 7.55
C ARG A 368 -35.90 -32.56 8.89
N LEU A 369 -36.03 -31.60 9.79
CA LEU A 369 -36.67 -31.80 11.10
C LEU A 369 -38.15 -32.18 10.93
N GLU A 370 -38.88 -31.50 10.04
CA GLU A 370 -40.27 -31.84 9.71
C GLU A 370 -40.38 -33.27 9.15
N SER A 371 -39.51 -33.66 8.22
CA SER A 371 -39.47 -35.03 7.70
C SER A 371 -39.15 -36.08 8.77
N GLN A 372 -38.28 -35.78 9.73
CA GLN A 372 -37.99 -36.67 10.86
C GLN A 372 -39.20 -36.82 11.78
N LEU A 373 -39.90 -35.73 12.09
CA LEU A 373 -41.11 -35.75 12.90
C LEU A 373 -42.22 -36.56 12.23
N ASP A 374 -42.39 -36.43 10.92
CA ASP A 374 -43.38 -37.21 10.18
C ASP A 374 -43.01 -38.69 10.10
N ARG A 375 -41.72 -39.04 10.00
CA ARG A 375 -41.27 -40.44 10.12
C ARG A 375 -41.57 -41.02 11.50
N ALA A 376 -41.29 -40.27 12.57
CA ALA A 376 -41.60 -40.69 13.93
C ALA A 376 -43.11 -40.90 14.12
N ARG A 377 -43.95 -39.97 13.63
CA ARG A 377 -45.42 -40.13 13.65
C ARG A 377 -45.89 -41.36 12.89
N LEU A 378 -45.29 -41.67 11.73
CA LEU A 378 -45.61 -42.86 10.96
C LEU A 378 -45.18 -44.14 11.67
N GLU A 379 -44.06 -44.13 12.38
CA GLU A 379 -43.60 -45.24 13.22
C GLU A 379 -44.56 -45.46 14.40
N ASP A 380 -44.93 -44.41 15.12
CA ASP A 380 -45.92 -44.48 16.20
C ASP A 380 -47.26 -45.04 15.70
N LEU A 381 -47.79 -44.53 14.59
CA LEU A 381 -49.03 -45.04 13.98
C LEU A 381 -48.93 -46.50 13.54
N ARG A 382 -47.75 -46.95 13.09
CA ARG A 382 -47.52 -48.37 12.78
C ARG A 382 -47.53 -49.22 14.04
N THR A 383 -46.89 -48.75 15.12
CA THR A 383 -46.91 -49.44 16.41
C THR A 383 -48.33 -49.51 16.99
N GLU A 384 -49.12 -48.44 16.89
CA GLU A 384 -50.54 -48.43 17.27
C GLU A 384 -51.35 -49.43 16.43
N LEU A 385 -51.16 -49.45 15.10
CA LEU A 385 -51.82 -50.42 14.23
C LEU A 385 -51.45 -51.87 14.56
N GLU A 386 -50.19 -52.14 14.89
CA GLU A 386 -49.73 -53.44 15.33
C GLU A 386 -50.33 -53.83 16.68
N ALA A 387 -50.42 -52.89 17.63
CA ALA A 387 -51.08 -53.09 18.91
C ALA A 387 -52.58 -53.42 18.72
N VAL A 388 -53.30 -52.65 17.90
CA VAL A 388 -54.72 -52.90 17.57
C VAL A 388 -54.90 -54.25 16.87
N ARG A 389 -53.98 -54.63 15.97
CA ARG A 389 -54.00 -55.96 15.33
C ARG A 389 -53.76 -57.08 16.33
N ALA A 390 -52.85 -56.89 17.28
CA ALA A 390 -52.57 -57.84 18.35
C ALA A 390 -53.78 -57.98 19.29
N GLU A 391 -54.42 -56.88 19.67
CA GLU A 391 -55.66 -56.88 20.46
C GLU A 391 -56.80 -57.57 19.71
N ALA A 392 -56.99 -57.28 18.42
CA ALA A 392 -57.99 -57.96 17.60
C ALA A 392 -57.71 -59.48 17.49
N ALA A 393 -56.44 -59.88 17.38
CA ALA A 393 -56.05 -61.29 17.41
C ALA A 393 -56.35 -61.94 18.76
N GLN A 394 -56.08 -61.26 19.88
CA GLN A 394 -56.41 -61.73 21.23
C GLN A 394 -57.93 -61.85 21.43
N LEU A 395 -58.71 -60.88 20.95
CA LEU A 395 -60.18 -60.92 21.01
C LEU A 395 -60.74 -62.09 20.18
N ARG A 396 -60.18 -62.34 18.99
CA ARG A 396 -60.51 -63.53 18.19
C ARG A 396 -60.16 -64.82 18.92
N GLU A 397 -58.99 -64.91 19.54
CA GLU A 397 -58.58 -66.08 20.32
C GLU A 397 -59.51 -66.31 21.53
N ARG A 398 -59.92 -65.25 22.21
CA ARG A 398 -60.90 -65.31 23.31
C ARG A 398 -62.28 -65.73 22.81
N ALA A 399 -62.74 -65.22 21.68
CA ALA A 399 -64.00 -65.61 21.06
C ALA A 399 -63.99 -67.10 20.67
N VAL A 400 -62.92 -67.57 20.02
CA VAL A 400 -62.74 -69.00 19.69
C VAL A 400 -62.69 -69.87 20.95
N LYS A 401 -61.98 -69.44 22.00
CA LYS A 401 -61.99 -70.14 23.30
C LYS A 401 -63.37 -70.16 23.96
N ALA A 402 -64.15 -69.10 23.83
CA ALA A 402 -65.51 -69.04 24.35
C ALA A 402 -66.45 -69.97 23.58
N GLU A 403 -66.36 -70.02 22.24
CA GLU A 403 -67.11 -70.96 21.41
C GLU A 403 -66.74 -72.42 21.72
N LEU A 404 -65.45 -72.74 21.87
CA LEU A 404 -65.01 -74.08 22.26
C LEU A 404 -65.51 -74.49 23.66
N ARG A 405 -65.62 -73.53 24.60
CA ARG A 405 -66.21 -73.78 25.94
C ARG A 405 -67.73 -73.91 25.91
N ALA A 406 -68.41 -73.24 24.98
CA ALA A 406 -69.85 -73.39 24.78
C ALA A 406 -70.16 -74.75 24.13
N ALA A 407 -69.34 -75.19 23.17
CA ALA A 407 -69.43 -76.50 22.55
C ALA A 407 -69.15 -77.66 23.54
N SER A 408 -68.28 -77.46 24.54
CA SER A 408 -68.01 -78.47 25.58
C SER A 408 -69.01 -78.49 26.75
N LYS A 409 -70.04 -77.63 26.73
CA LYS A 409 -71.09 -77.54 27.77
C LYS A 409 -72.48 -77.95 27.26
N GLY A 410 -72.58 -78.38 26.00
CA GLY A 410 -73.79 -78.94 25.40
C GLY A 410 -73.69 -80.45 25.22
N ASP A 411 -73.50 -81.18 26.32
CA ASP A 411 -73.76 -82.61 26.48
C ASP A 411 -74.64 -82.79 27.73
#